data_AF-A0A0C2TFA4-F1
#
_entry.id   AF-A0A0C2TFA4-F1
#
_cell.length_a   1.000
_cell.length_b   1.000
_cell.length_c   1.000
_cell.angle_alpha   90.00
_cell.angle_beta   90.00
_cell.angle_gamma   90.00
#
_symmetry.space_group_name_H-M   'P 1'
#
loop_
_entity.id
_entity.type
_entity.pdbx_description
1 polymer ?
#
loop_
_entity_poly.entity_id
_entity_poly.type
_entity_poly.pdbx_seq_one_letter_code
_entity_poly.pdbx_strand_id
1 'polypeptide(L)'
;MAIGPPLVYADQAVSIIRRKDATGFSRDVCAILLIANITRCFFWLGNHFETALLIQSLLMIVAQLALLYICILYRPSSSPENLSGSSRPLSFWQWHSYVQYLEFLAGLIVFQAILFLILGRSEVFVSVLGFAALGLESTLPIPQLLSNYKQRSLYGFRLSTLLGWLGGDSFKTIYFFVQHSPLQFQVCAVFQLSVDCAIVAQRLVYGNSPPLSVLADVDELEETLTLAE
;
A
#
# COMPACT_ATOMS: atom_id res chain seq x y z
N MET A 1 -11.12 -5.97 -12.86
CA MET A 1 -10.06 -6.33 -11.89
C MET A 1 -8.67 -5.86 -12.31
N ALA A 2 -8.22 -6.12 -13.54
CA ALA A 2 -6.83 -5.84 -13.93
C ALA A 2 -6.42 -4.36 -13.92
N ILE A 3 -7.29 -3.45 -14.39
CA ILE A 3 -6.92 -2.05 -14.68
C ILE A 3 -7.24 -1.11 -13.51
N GLY A 4 -8.25 -1.44 -12.70
CA GLY A 4 -8.77 -0.55 -11.66
C GLY A 4 -7.70 -0.08 -10.66
N PRO A 5 -7.03 -1.01 -9.93
CA PRO A 5 -6.00 -0.62 -8.97
C PRO A 5 -4.84 0.16 -9.59
N PRO A 6 -4.21 -0.25 -10.71
CA PRO A 6 -3.16 0.55 -11.36
C PRO A 6 -3.60 1.97 -11.71
N LEU A 7 -4.85 2.15 -12.17
CA LEU A 7 -5.37 3.45 -12.58
C LEU A 7 -5.48 4.43 -11.40
N VAL A 8 -5.82 3.95 -10.20
CA VAL A 8 -5.86 4.78 -8.99
C VAL A 8 -4.48 5.35 -8.68
N TYR A 9 -3.42 4.55 -8.83
CA TYR A 9 -2.05 5.01 -8.61
C TYR A 9 -1.55 5.90 -9.75
N ALA A 10 -2.01 5.68 -10.98
CA ALA A 10 -1.74 6.59 -12.09
C ALA A 10 -2.38 7.97 -11.87
N ASP A 11 -3.62 8.02 -11.37
CA ASP A 11 -4.28 9.28 -10.99
C ASP A 11 -3.52 9.99 -9.86
N GLN A 12 -3.09 9.24 -8.85
CA GLN A 12 -2.25 9.77 -7.77
C GLN A 12 -0.93 10.36 -8.30
N ALA A 13 -0.28 9.68 -9.25
CA ALA A 13 0.92 10.18 -9.91
C ALA A 13 0.67 11.51 -10.63
N VAL A 14 -0.45 11.61 -11.37
CA VAL A 14 -0.87 12.86 -12.03
C VAL A 14 -1.11 13.98 -11.02
N SER A 15 -1.76 13.68 -9.89
CA SER A 15 -2.00 14.64 -8.81
C SER A 15 -0.69 15.20 -8.24
N ILE A 16 0.30 14.35 -7.97
CA ILE A 16 1.63 14.76 -7.48
C ILE A 16 2.36 15.62 -8.51
N ILE A 17 2.35 15.23 -9.79
CA ILE A 17 2.98 16.02 -10.88
C ILE A 17 2.36 17.42 -10.95
N ARG A 18 1.02 17.52 -10.87
CA ARG A 18 0.31 18.80 -10.93
C ARG A 18 0.65 19.70 -9.74
N ARG A 19 0.78 19.12 -8.53
CA ARG A 19 1.11 19.85 -7.31
C ARG A 19 2.61 20.13 -7.15
N LYS A 20 3.46 19.36 -7.84
CA LYS A 20 4.92 19.28 -7.65
C LYS A 20 5.31 18.99 -6.20
N ASP A 21 4.51 18.20 -5.51
CA ASP A 21 4.70 17.87 -4.09
C ASP A 21 4.20 16.45 -3.79
N ALA A 22 5.09 15.63 -3.23
CA ALA A 22 4.83 14.25 -2.84
C ALA A 22 4.57 14.06 -1.32
N THR A 23 4.53 15.13 -0.51
CA THR A 23 4.40 15.05 0.96
C THR A 23 3.23 14.19 1.44
N GLY A 24 2.10 14.23 0.72
CA GLY A 24 0.88 13.50 1.11
C GLY A 24 0.86 12.01 0.76
N PHE A 25 1.89 11.45 0.11
CA PHE A 25 1.89 10.05 -0.32
C PHE A 25 3.08 9.27 0.27
N SER A 26 2.78 8.13 0.89
CA SER A 26 3.81 7.27 1.48
C SER A 26 4.48 6.39 0.42
N ARG A 27 5.80 6.55 0.26
CA ARG A 27 6.63 5.69 -0.60
C ARG A 27 6.65 4.23 -0.14
N ASP A 28 6.37 3.95 1.14
CA ASP A 28 6.29 2.59 1.67
C ASP A 28 5.16 1.78 1.00
N VAL A 29 4.09 2.45 0.55
CA VAL A 29 3.02 1.82 -0.23
C VAL A 29 3.57 1.27 -1.55
N CYS A 30 4.45 2.01 -2.23
CA CYS A 30 5.15 1.51 -3.41
C CYS A 30 6.01 0.29 -3.08
N ALA A 31 6.71 0.28 -1.93
CA ALA A 31 7.53 -0.86 -1.49
C ALA A 31 6.69 -2.13 -1.39
N ILE A 32 5.62 -2.06 -0.60
CA ILE A 32 4.75 -3.19 -0.31
C ILE A 32 4.15 -3.72 -1.61
N LEU A 33 3.64 -2.84 -2.47
CA LEU A 33 3.01 -3.24 -3.71
C LEU A 33 4.01 -3.78 -4.74
N LEU A 34 5.22 -3.22 -4.85
CA LEU A 34 6.24 -3.76 -5.75
C LEU A 34 6.68 -5.16 -5.31
N ILE A 35 6.99 -5.33 -4.03
CA ILE A 35 7.39 -6.63 -3.47
C ILE A 35 6.25 -7.64 -3.61
N ALA A 36 5.02 -7.27 -3.25
CA ALA A 36 3.85 -8.13 -3.36
C ALA A 36 3.58 -8.58 -4.80
N ASN A 37 3.56 -7.65 -5.77
CA ASN A 37 3.21 -7.99 -7.16
C ASN A 37 4.34 -8.74 -7.88
N ILE A 38 5.62 -8.44 -7.59
CA ILE A 38 6.75 -9.25 -8.08
C ILE A 38 6.67 -10.68 -7.55
N THR A 39 6.45 -10.83 -6.24
CA THR A 39 6.30 -12.15 -5.60
C THR A 39 5.10 -12.92 -6.18
N ARG A 40 4.02 -12.20 -6.51
CA ARG A 40 2.84 -12.78 -7.16
C ARG A 40 3.12 -13.32 -8.56
N CYS A 41 4.02 -12.68 -9.32
CA CYS A 41 4.46 -13.20 -10.61
C CYS A 41 5.19 -14.55 -10.45
N PHE A 42 6.05 -14.72 -9.44
CA PHE A 42 6.66 -16.01 -9.15
C PHE A 42 5.64 -17.04 -8.63
N PHE A 43 4.67 -16.62 -7.83
CA PHE A 43 3.56 -17.49 -7.42
C PHE A 43 2.79 -18.04 -8.63
N TRP A 44 2.55 -17.21 -9.65
CA TRP A 44 1.88 -17.64 -10.88
C TRP A 44 2.64 -18.72 -11.64
N LEU A 45 3.98 -18.70 -11.60
CA LEU A 45 4.81 -19.75 -12.23
C LEU A 45 4.64 -21.11 -11.55
N GLY A 46 4.37 -21.13 -10.24
CA GLY A 46 4.15 -22.36 -9.48
C GLY A 46 2.69 -22.82 -9.47
N ASN A 47 1.74 -21.87 -9.51
CA ASN A 47 0.31 -22.14 -9.56
C ASN A 47 -0.39 -21.13 -10.47
N HIS A 48 -0.75 -21.57 -11.67
CA HIS A 48 -1.38 -20.72 -12.68
C HIS A 48 -2.81 -20.35 -12.27
N PHE A 49 -2.95 -19.17 -11.68
CA PHE A 49 -4.22 -18.49 -11.53
C PHE A 49 -4.56 -17.66 -12.78
N GLU A 50 -5.73 -17.05 -12.78
CA GLU A 50 -6.26 -16.31 -13.92
C GLU A 50 -5.31 -15.26 -14.50
N THR A 51 -5.18 -15.25 -15.83
CA THR A 51 -4.29 -14.34 -16.55
C THR A 51 -4.63 -12.87 -16.31
N ALA A 52 -5.90 -12.54 -16.07
CA ALA A 52 -6.32 -11.18 -15.72
C ALA A 52 -5.65 -10.64 -14.44
N LEU A 53 -5.41 -11.50 -13.45
CA LEU A 53 -4.72 -11.15 -12.19
C LEU A 53 -3.21 -11.05 -12.38
N LEU A 54 -2.64 -11.82 -13.32
CA LEU A 54 -1.24 -11.67 -13.70
C LEU A 54 -1.03 -10.32 -14.40
N ILE A 55 -1.90 -9.99 -15.37
CA ILE A 55 -1.90 -8.69 -16.05
C ILE A 55 -2.06 -7.55 -15.03
N GLN A 56 -2.97 -7.71 -14.06
CA GLN A 56 -3.10 -6.75 -12.95
C GLN A 56 -1.77 -6.53 -12.24
N SER A 57 -1.04 -7.60 -11.95
CA SER A 57 0.22 -7.54 -11.22
C SER A 57 1.31 -6.84 -12.01
N LEU A 58 1.40 -7.12 -13.31
CA LEU A 58 2.34 -6.45 -14.23
C LEU A 58 2.03 -4.95 -14.35
N LEU A 59 0.76 -4.59 -14.57
CA LEU A 59 0.33 -3.18 -14.62
C LEU A 59 0.58 -2.47 -13.29
N MET A 60 0.37 -3.15 -12.17
CA MET A 60 0.68 -2.62 -10.84
C MET A 60 2.17 -2.36 -10.67
N ILE A 61 3.05 -3.29 -11.09
CA ILE A 61 4.51 -3.08 -11.02
C ILE A 61 4.89 -1.82 -11.80
N VAL A 62 4.41 -1.68 -13.05
CA VAL A 62 4.70 -0.51 -13.88
C VAL A 62 4.19 0.79 -13.23
N ALA A 63 2.94 0.80 -12.76
CA ALA A 63 2.36 1.97 -12.10
C ALA A 63 3.14 2.37 -10.84
N GLN A 64 3.56 1.40 -10.03
CA GLN A 64 4.30 1.67 -8.79
C GLN A 64 5.74 2.12 -9.06
N LEU A 65 6.41 1.58 -10.08
CA LEU A 65 7.74 2.06 -10.50
C LEU A 65 7.67 3.52 -10.97
N ALA A 66 6.66 3.86 -11.76
CA ALA A 66 6.45 5.23 -12.24
C ALA A 66 6.10 6.18 -11.08
N LEU A 67 5.17 5.79 -10.21
CA LEU A 67 4.78 6.60 -9.05
C LEU A 67 5.97 6.79 -8.09
N LEU A 68 6.76 5.75 -7.84
CA LEU A 68 7.96 5.86 -7.01
C LEU A 68 8.97 6.85 -7.59
N TYR A 69 9.23 6.80 -8.90
CA TYR A 69 10.09 7.76 -9.58
C TYR A 69 9.58 9.21 -9.39
N ILE A 70 8.28 9.44 -9.59
CA ILE A 70 7.64 10.75 -9.41
C ILE A 70 7.75 11.23 -7.96
N CYS A 71 7.54 10.36 -6.99
CA CYS A 71 7.69 10.69 -5.56
C CYS A 71 9.13 11.06 -5.19
N ILE A 72 10.12 10.48 -5.85
CA ILE A 72 11.53 10.85 -5.66
C ILE A 72 11.83 12.19 -6.33
N LEU A 73 11.27 12.43 -7.52
CA LEU A 73 11.46 13.68 -8.27
C LEU A 73 10.87 14.90 -7.55
N TYR A 74 9.69 14.76 -6.95
CA TYR A 74 8.99 15.82 -6.20
C TYR A 74 9.08 15.63 -4.68
N ARG A 75 10.21 15.09 -4.20
CA ARG A 75 10.46 14.83 -2.78
C ARG A 75 10.51 16.14 -1.97
N PRO A 76 9.79 16.24 -0.84
CA PRO A 76 9.87 17.44 0.00
C PRO A 76 11.21 17.53 0.75
N SER A 77 11.67 18.76 0.99
CA SER A 77 12.95 19.02 1.67
C SER A 77 12.99 18.45 3.09
N SER A 78 11.85 18.34 3.77
CA SER A 78 11.67 17.73 5.09
C SER A 78 11.71 16.19 5.10
N SER A 79 11.98 15.54 3.96
CA SER A 79 12.07 14.09 3.91
C SER A 79 13.25 13.57 4.75
N PRO A 80 13.10 12.42 5.46
CA PRO A 80 14.10 11.89 6.39
C PRO A 80 15.46 11.62 5.72
N GLU A 81 15.47 11.38 4.42
CA GLU A 81 16.68 11.22 3.61
C GLU A 81 17.52 12.50 3.57
N ASN A 82 16.88 13.65 3.42
CA ASN A 82 17.56 14.93 3.35
C ASN A 82 18.05 15.38 4.74
N LEU A 83 17.45 14.87 5.81
CA LEU A 83 17.71 15.25 7.19
C LEU A 83 18.76 14.36 7.90
N SER A 84 19.45 13.47 7.17
CA SER A 84 20.49 12.55 7.70
C SER A 84 20.06 11.75 8.95
N GLY A 85 18.76 11.51 9.10
CA GLY A 85 18.16 10.92 10.30
C GLY A 85 17.13 9.86 9.93
N SER A 86 17.56 8.74 9.34
CA SER A 86 16.69 7.58 9.23
C SER A 86 16.79 6.74 10.50
N SER A 87 15.69 6.62 11.23
CA SER A 87 15.57 5.67 12.34
C SER A 87 15.47 4.21 11.88
N ARG A 88 15.46 3.96 10.56
CA ARG A 88 15.26 2.63 9.99
C ARG A 88 16.60 1.92 9.75
N PRO A 89 16.69 0.60 10.04
CA PRO A 89 17.88 -0.16 9.71
C PRO A 89 18.16 -0.05 8.20
N LEU A 90 19.41 0.27 7.86
CA LEU A 90 19.89 0.43 6.48
C LEU A 90 19.13 1.49 5.65
N SER A 91 18.39 2.40 6.30
CA SER A 91 17.49 3.35 5.61
C SER A 91 16.56 2.64 4.61
N PHE A 92 16.05 1.46 4.98
CA PHE A 92 15.26 0.63 4.06
C PHE A 92 14.13 1.42 3.41
N TRP A 93 14.10 1.37 2.07
CA TRP A 93 13.15 2.07 1.20
C TRP A 93 13.16 3.61 1.32
N GLN A 94 14.18 4.16 1.97
CA GLN A 94 14.44 5.59 2.15
C GLN A 94 15.75 5.98 1.45
N TRP A 95 15.94 5.49 0.23
CA TRP A 95 17.14 5.74 -0.54
C TRP A 95 17.05 7.05 -1.32
N HIS A 96 18.21 7.65 -1.61
CA HIS A 96 18.27 8.92 -2.33
C HIS A 96 18.02 8.73 -3.83
N SER A 97 18.71 7.77 -4.44
CA SER A 97 18.64 7.52 -5.88
C SER A 97 17.58 6.48 -6.22
N TYR A 98 16.83 6.72 -7.29
CA TYR A 98 15.91 5.74 -7.87
C TYR A 98 16.61 4.42 -8.25
N VAL A 99 17.89 4.49 -8.63
CA VAL A 99 18.69 3.30 -9.00
C VAL A 99 18.80 2.31 -7.84
N GLN A 100 18.95 2.77 -6.61
CA GLN A 100 19.07 1.88 -5.44
C GLN A 100 17.78 1.08 -5.20
N TYR A 101 16.61 1.66 -5.51
CA TYR A 101 15.34 0.94 -5.49
C TYR A 101 15.31 -0.15 -6.57
N LEU A 102 15.76 0.16 -7.79
CA LEU A 102 15.82 -0.81 -8.88
C LEU A 102 16.81 -1.94 -8.60
N GLU A 103 17.98 -1.64 -8.03
CA GLU A 103 18.98 -2.63 -7.62
C GLU A 103 18.41 -3.59 -6.57
N PHE A 104 17.71 -3.05 -5.56
CA PHE A 104 17.02 -3.88 -4.56
C PHE A 104 15.97 -4.80 -5.20
N LEU A 105 15.12 -4.27 -6.10
CA LEU A 105 14.08 -5.05 -6.77
C LEU A 105 14.68 -6.10 -7.72
N ALA A 106 15.76 -5.79 -8.42
CA ALA A 106 16.50 -6.75 -9.24
C ALA A 106 17.09 -7.86 -8.37
N GLY A 107 17.71 -7.51 -7.24
CA GLY A 107 18.20 -8.47 -6.25
C GLY A 107 17.09 -9.38 -5.71
N LEU A 108 15.92 -8.81 -5.41
CA LEU A 108 14.73 -9.57 -4.99
C LEU A 108 14.27 -10.56 -6.07
N ILE A 109 14.22 -10.14 -7.33
CA ILE A 109 13.84 -11.00 -8.46
C ILE A 109 14.85 -12.15 -8.61
N VAL A 110 16.15 -11.86 -8.57
CA VAL A 110 17.20 -12.89 -8.66
C VAL A 110 17.10 -13.88 -7.50
N PHE A 111 16.93 -13.37 -6.28
CA PHE A 111 16.77 -14.19 -5.09
C PHE A 111 15.54 -15.11 -5.19
N GLN A 112 14.38 -14.57 -5.57
CA GLN A 112 13.18 -15.37 -5.77
C GLN A 112 13.32 -16.38 -6.92
N ALA A 113 14.02 -16.02 -8.00
CA ALA A 113 14.30 -16.94 -9.09
C ALA A 113 15.16 -18.12 -8.62
N ILE A 114 16.22 -17.88 -7.84
CA ILE A 114 17.04 -18.94 -7.25
C ILE A 114 16.19 -19.84 -6.35
N LEU A 115 15.41 -19.25 -5.43
CA LEU A 115 14.52 -20.03 -4.56
C LEU A 115 13.52 -20.86 -5.37
N PHE A 116 12.92 -20.28 -6.41
CA PHE A 116 11.94 -20.97 -7.25
C PHE A 116 12.59 -22.11 -8.06
N LEU A 117 13.80 -21.93 -8.58
CA LEU A 117 14.51 -23.00 -9.28
C LEU A 117 14.82 -24.20 -8.35
N ILE A 118 15.11 -23.94 -7.07
CA ILE A 118 15.43 -24.98 -6.08
C ILE A 118 14.16 -25.63 -5.51
N LEU A 119 13.16 -24.81 -5.16
CA LEU A 119 12.00 -25.22 -4.34
C LEU A 119 10.67 -25.20 -5.10
N GLY A 120 10.62 -24.77 -6.35
CA GLY A 120 9.38 -24.53 -7.11
C GLY A 120 8.51 -25.78 -7.33
N ARG A 121 9.07 -26.99 -7.17
CA ARG A 121 8.32 -28.25 -7.21
C ARG A 121 7.57 -28.55 -5.90
N SER A 122 7.88 -27.84 -4.81
CA SER A 122 7.24 -28.02 -3.51
C SER A 122 5.96 -27.18 -3.42
N GLU A 123 4.82 -27.84 -3.27
CA GLU A 123 3.52 -27.17 -3.10
C GLU A 123 3.50 -26.28 -1.85
N VAL A 124 4.20 -26.67 -0.79
CA VAL A 124 4.32 -25.87 0.44
C VAL A 124 5.03 -24.55 0.14
N PHE A 125 6.15 -24.61 -0.60
CA PHE A 125 6.88 -23.40 -0.99
C PHE A 125 6.02 -22.48 -1.86
N VAL A 126 5.36 -23.02 -2.90
CA VAL A 126 4.48 -22.25 -3.77
C VAL A 126 3.31 -21.64 -2.99
N SER A 127 2.76 -22.37 -2.02
CA SER A 127 1.68 -21.88 -1.16
C SER A 127 2.13 -20.73 -0.25
N VAL A 128 3.28 -20.88 0.42
CA VAL A 128 3.89 -19.82 1.23
C VAL A 128 4.17 -18.58 0.38
N LEU A 129 4.67 -18.76 -0.83
CA LEU A 129 4.94 -17.68 -1.77
C LEU A 129 3.65 -16.91 -2.14
N GLY A 130 2.56 -17.63 -2.40
CA GLY A 130 1.24 -17.04 -2.65
C GLY A 130 0.71 -16.27 -1.46
N PHE A 131 0.79 -16.82 -0.25
CA PHE A 131 0.39 -16.13 0.98
C PHE A 131 1.27 -14.92 1.29
N ALA A 132 2.57 -14.97 1.02
CA ALA A 132 3.46 -13.82 1.19
C ALA A 132 3.07 -12.70 0.21
N ALA A 133 2.85 -13.03 -1.07
CA ALA A 133 2.49 -12.06 -2.11
C ALA A 133 1.12 -11.40 -1.87
N LEU A 134 0.11 -12.18 -1.48
CA LEU A 134 -1.25 -11.68 -1.27
C LEU A 134 -1.43 -11.09 0.13
N GLY A 135 -0.76 -11.67 1.12
CA GLY A 135 -0.74 -11.20 2.50
C GLY A 135 -0.17 -9.78 2.60
N LEU A 136 0.96 -9.50 1.95
CA LEU A 136 1.52 -8.15 1.90
C LEU A 136 0.52 -7.13 1.36
N GLU A 137 -0.16 -7.42 0.25
CA GLU A 137 -1.19 -6.52 -0.30
C GLU A 137 -2.36 -6.34 0.66
N SER A 138 -2.83 -7.41 1.29
CA SER A 138 -3.97 -7.36 2.21
C SER A 138 -3.71 -6.58 3.51
N THR A 139 -2.44 -6.27 3.82
CA THR A 139 -2.09 -5.48 5.01
C THR A 139 -2.15 -3.97 4.79
N LEU A 140 -2.32 -3.49 3.55
CA LEU A 140 -2.33 -2.06 3.24
C LEU A 140 -3.40 -1.23 3.98
N PRO A 141 -4.59 -1.76 4.33
CA PRO A 141 -5.56 -1.01 5.12
C PRO A 141 -5.23 -0.92 6.62
N ILE A 142 -4.30 -1.74 7.13
CA ILE A 142 -4.00 -1.84 8.58
C ILE A 142 -3.47 -0.52 9.16
N PRO A 143 -2.54 0.21 8.52
CA PRO A 143 -2.11 1.52 9.03
C PRO A 143 -3.28 2.49 9.24
N GLN A 144 -4.28 2.48 8.34
CA GLN A 144 -5.48 3.30 8.50
C GLN A 144 -6.30 2.84 9.72
N LEU A 145 -6.54 1.53 9.87
CA LEU A 145 -7.23 0.96 11.02
C LEU A 145 -6.57 1.38 12.36
N LEU A 146 -5.24 1.31 12.42
CA LEU A 146 -4.47 1.69 13.60
C LEU A 146 -4.49 3.20 13.86
N SER A 147 -4.37 4.02 12.80
CA SER A 147 -4.42 5.48 12.92
C SER A 147 -5.76 5.94 13.49
N ASN A 148 -6.86 5.40 12.96
CA ASN A 148 -8.21 5.69 13.45
C ASN A 148 -8.39 5.29 14.92
N TYR A 149 -7.84 4.13 15.32
CA TYR A 149 -7.91 3.66 16.71
C TYR A 149 -7.14 4.59 17.65
N LYS A 150 -5.93 5.02 17.26
CA LYS A 150 -5.09 5.92 18.05
C LYS A 150 -5.70 7.31 18.17
N GLN A 151 -6.20 7.86 17.07
CA GLN A 151 -6.77 9.21 17.03
C GLN A 151 -8.21 9.27 17.56
N ARG A 152 -8.87 8.11 17.69
CA ARG A 152 -10.31 8.02 18.01
C ARG A 152 -11.16 8.91 17.10
N SER A 153 -10.75 9.03 15.85
CA SER A 153 -11.41 9.85 14.83
C SER A 153 -10.98 9.40 13.44
N LEU A 154 -11.86 9.60 12.45
CA LEU A 154 -11.54 9.46 11.02
C LEU A 154 -11.48 10.82 10.31
N TYR A 155 -11.24 11.89 11.05
CA TYR A 155 -11.08 13.24 10.52
C TYR A 155 -10.09 13.26 9.34
N GLY A 156 -10.47 13.91 8.24
CA GLY A 156 -9.68 13.96 7.00
C GLY A 156 -9.79 12.73 6.09
N PHE A 157 -10.33 11.59 6.58
CA PHE A 157 -10.54 10.40 5.76
C PHE A 157 -11.86 10.50 4.97
N ARG A 158 -11.76 10.43 3.64
CA ARG A 158 -12.90 10.59 2.73
C ARG A 158 -13.81 9.37 2.74
N LEU A 159 -15.10 9.59 2.94
CA LEU A 159 -16.11 8.52 2.94
C LEU A 159 -16.19 7.79 1.59
N SER A 160 -16.02 8.50 0.48
CA SER A 160 -16.02 7.91 -0.87
C SER A 160 -14.90 6.89 -1.05
N THR A 161 -13.72 7.14 -0.48
CA THR A 161 -12.59 6.21 -0.50
C THR A 161 -12.91 4.94 0.27
N LEU A 162 -13.48 5.08 1.47
CA LEU A 162 -13.88 3.94 2.30
C LEU A 162 -14.92 3.04 1.61
N LEU A 163 -15.94 3.64 1.02
CA LEU A 163 -16.96 2.90 0.26
C LEU A 163 -16.36 2.23 -0.99
N GLY A 164 -15.41 2.90 -1.65
CA GLY A 164 -14.69 2.33 -2.78
C GLY A 164 -13.85 1.11 -2.40
N TRP A 165 -13.18 1.13 -1.25
CA TRP A 165 -12.42 -0.02 -0.74
C TRP A 165 -13.36 -1.18 -0.42
N LEU A 166 -14.36 -0.94 0.44
CA LEU A 166 -15.33 -1.97 0.85
C LEU A 166 -16.01 -2.61 -0.37
N GLY A 167 -16.47 -1.79 -1.33
CA GLY A 167 -17.12 -2.28 -2.54
C GLY A 167 -16.17 -3.06 -3.45
N GLY A 168 -14.95 -2.58 -3.64
CA GLY A 168 -13.93 -3.25 -4.45
C GLY A 168 -13.51 -4.60 -3.86
N ASP A 169 -13.32 -4.67 -2.54
CA ASP A 169 -12.88 -5.89 -1.86
C ASP A 169 -14.02 -6.89 -1.66
N SER A 170 -15.27 -6.42 -1.50
CA SER A 170 -16.45 -7.28 -1.59
C SER A 170 -16.55 -7.93 -2.97
N PHE A 171 -16.40 -7.15 -4.04
CA PHE A 171 -16.42 -7.66 -5.40
C PHE A 171 -15.29 -8.68 -5.65
N LYS A 172 -14.05 -8.36 -5.25
CA LYS A 172 -12.90 -9.28 -5.36
C LYS A 172 -13.15 -10.59 -4.60
N THR A 173 -13.65 -10.50 -3.37
CA THR A 173 -13.93 -11.68 -2.54
C THR A 173 -14.94 -12.59 -3.25
N ILE A 174 -16.09 -12.04 -3.66
CA ILE A 174 -17.11 -12.80 -4.40
C ILE A 174 -16.50 -13.44 -5.66
N TYR A 175 -15.72 -12.66 -6.42
CA TYR A 175 -15.06 -13.15 -7.62
C TYR A 175 -14.16 -14.36 -7.35
N PHE A 176 -13.30 -14.32 -6.34
CA PHE A 176 -12.38 -15.42 -6.03
C PHE A 176 -13.07 -16.69 -5.55
N PHE A 177 -14.22 -16.57 -4.88
CA PHE A 177 -15.04 -17.73 -4.52
C PHE A 177 -15.76 -18.32 -5.73
N VAL A 178 -16.35 -17.49 -6.58
CA VAL A 178 -17.06 -17.93 -7.80
C VAL A 178 -16.12 -18.57 -8.81
N GLN A 179 -14.91 -18.02 -8.98
CA GLN A 179 -13.91 -18.55 -9.90
C GLN A 179 -13.08 -19.70 -9.32
N HIS A 180 -13.37 -20.13 -8.08
CA HIS A 180 -12.59 -21.14 -7.36
C HIS A 180 -11.08 -20.85 -7.40
N SER A 181 -10.71 -19.58 -7.25
CA SER A 181 -9.31 -19.14 -7.25
C SER A 181 -8.52 -19.83 -6.11
N PRO A 182 -7.18 -19.94 -6.22
CA PRO A 182 -6.37 -20.56 -5.18
C PRO A 182 -6.66 -20.01 -3.78
N LEU A 183 -6.57 -20.87 -2.76
CA LEU A 183 -6.94 -20.54 -1.37
C LEU A 183 -6.28 -19.25 -0.85
N GLN A 184 -5.06 -18.94 -1.30
CA GLN A 184 -4.35 -17.72 -0.93
C GLN A 184 -5.14 -16.46 -1.30
N PHE A 185 -5.78 -16.44 -2.48
CA PHE A 185 -6.61 -15.30 -2.91
C PHE A 185 -7.86 -15.16 -2.05
N GLN A 186 -8.53 -16.27 -1.75
CA GLN A 186 -9.76 -16.28 -0.97
C GLN A 186 -9.51 -15.82 0.46
N VAL A 187 -8.52 -16.40 1.13
CA VAL A 187 -8.19 -16.08 2.54
C VAL A 187 -7.73 -14.63 2.67
N CYS A 188 -6.83 -14.16 1.80
CA CYS A 188 -6.35 -12.77 1.86
C CYS A 188 -7.45 -11.76 1.51
N ALA A 189 -8.35 -12.08 0.58
CA ALA A 189 -9.48 -11.20 0.26
C ALA A 189 -10.48 -11.10 1.41
N VAL A 190 -10.81 -12.21 2.08
CA VAL A 190 -11.65 -12.20 3.28
C VAL A 190 -11.00 -11.40 4.39
N PHE A 191 -9.69 -11.59 4.60
CA PHE A 191 -8.95 -10.79 5.59
C PHE A 191 -9.02 -9.30 5.27
N GLN A 192 -8.74 -8.90 4.04
CA GLN A 192 -8.79 -7.49 3.62
C GLN A 192 -10.18 -6.89 3.81
N LEU A 193 -11.23 -7.59 3.36
CA LEU A 193 -12.61 -7.18 3.54
C LEU A 193 -12.99 -7.05 5.03
N SER A 194 -12.45 -7.92 5.89
CA SER A 194 -12.69 -7.84 7.34
C SER A 194 -12.07 -6.57 7.96
N VAL A 195 -10.89 -6.15 7.48
CA VAL A 195 -10.24 -4.92 7.92
C VAL A 195 -11.03 -3.70 7.45
N ASP A 196 -11.53 -3.72 6.22
CA ASP A 196 -12.40 -2.66 5.69
C ASP A 196 -13.69 -2.52 6.51
N CYS A 197 -14.35 -3.64 6.83
CA CYS A 197 -15.51 -3.66 7.72
C CYS A 197 -15.17 -3.08 9.10
N ALA A 198 -13.99 -3.36 9.64
CA ALA A 198 -13.54 -2.79 10.91
C ALA A 198 -13.33 -1.26 10.80
N ILE A 199 -12.79 -0.75 9.69
CA ILE A 199 -12.66 0.70 9.45
C ILE A 199 -14.04 1.36 9.32
N VAL A 200 -15.00 0.70 8.66
CA VAL A 200 -16.40 1.16 8.60
C VAL A 200 -17.01 1.23 10.00
N ALA A 201 -16.82 0.20 10.82
CA ALA A 201 -17.28 0.22 12.21
C ALA A 201 -16.63 1.38 13.01
N GLN A 202 -15.33 1.61 12.83
CA GLN A 202 -14.66 2.77 13.44
C GLN A 202 -15.26 4.10 12.96
N ARG A 203 -15.64 4.22 11.68
CA ARG A 203 -16.30 5.43 11.15
C ARG A 203 -17.63 5.70 11.84
N LEU A 204 -18.42 4.65 12.12
CA LEU A 204 -19.71 4.77 12.79
C LEU A 204 -19.55 5.10 14.28
N VAL A 205 -18.53 4.56 14.94
CA VAL A 205 -18.30 4.74 16.39
C VAL A 205 -17.57 6.04 16.71
N TYR A 206 -16.50 6.36 15.99
CA TYR A 206 -15.65 7.52 16.27
C TYR A 206 -16.10 8.79 15.53
N GLY A 207 -16.87 8.63 14.44
CA GLY A 207 -17.28 9.74 13.62
C GLY A 207 -16.11 10.42 12.88
N ASN A 208 -16.29 11.70 12.57
CA ASN A 208 -15.37 12.48 11.73
C ASN A 208 -14.99 13.82 12.38
N SER A 209 -15.17 13.95 13.69
CA SER A 209 -14.84 15.16 14.43
C SER A 209 -13.32 15.29 14.60
N PRO A 210 -12.74 16.50 14.57
CA PRO A 210 -11.31 16.67 14.77
C PRO A 210 -10.87 16.06 16.12
N PRO A 211 -9.73 15.35 16.18
CA PRO A 211 -9.21 14.78 17.41
C PRO A 211 -8.71 15.88 18.36
N LEU A 212 -8.70 15.60 19.67
CA LEU A 212 -8.30 16.55 20.72
C LEU A 212 -6.91 17.16 20.49
N SER A 213 -5.96 16.41 19.93
CA SER A 213 -4.62 16.92 19.64
C SER A 213 -4.63 18.07 18.61
N VAL A 214 -5.50 17.99 17.60
CA VAL A 214 -5.63 19.04 16.58
C VAL A 214 -6.29 20.28 17.17
N LEU A 215 -7.24 20.11 18.10
CA LEU A 215 -7.88 21.23 18.78
C LEU A 215 -6.89 21.94 19.71
N ALA A 216 -6.10 21.18 20.48
CA ALA A 216 -5.06 21.75 21.37
C ALA A 216 -4.01 22.56 20.59
N ASP A 217 -3.54 22.07 19.45
CA ASP A 217 -2.58 22.81 18.61
C ASP A 217 -3.16 24.14 18.09
N VAL A 218 -4.46 24.19 17.78
CA VAL A 218 -5.13 25.41 17.32
C VAL A 218 -5.28 26.41 18.46
N ASP A 219 -5.69 25.93 19.64
CA ASP A 219 -5.84 26.78 20.82
C ASP A 219 -4.49 27.41 21.25
N GLU A 220 -3.40 26.64 21.23
CA GLU A 220 -2.04 27.15 21.50
C GLU A 220 -1.57 28.18 20.45
N LEU A 221 -1.89 27.96 19.18
CA LEU A 221 -1.60 28.92 18.10
C LEU A 221 -2.38 30.22 18.27
N GLU A 222 -3.65 30.15 18.66
CA GLU A 222 -4.46 31.35 18.94
C GLU A 222 -3.93 32.11 20.17
N GLU A 223 -3.55 31.40 21.24
CA GLU A 223 -2.94 32.02 22.43
C GLU A 223 -1.61 32.72 22.10
N THR A 224 -0.75 32.08 21.30
CA THR A 224 0.54 32.70 20.88
C THR A 224 0.35 33.91 19.98
N LEU A 225 -0.66 33.92 19.10
CA LEU A 225 -0.99 35.07 18.26
C LEU A 225 -1.55 36.24 19.08
N THR A 226 -2.43 35.96 20.05
CA THR A 226 -3.00 37.00 20.92
C THR A 226 -1.97 37.62 21.87
N LEU A 227 -0.95 36.86 22.28
CA LEU A 227 0.18 37.39 23.07
C LEU A 227 1.19 38.21 22.25
N ALA A 228 1.13 38.12 20.91
CA ALA A 228 2.01 38.83 20.00
C ALA A 228 1.45 40.18 19.51
N GLU A 229 0.19 40.49 19.81
CA GLU A 229 -0.48 41.79 19.58
C GLU A 229 -0.33 42.74 20.79
#